data_AF-A0A7Y9UCV3-F1
#
_entry.id   AF-A0A7Y9UCV3-F1
#
_cell.length_a   1.000
_cell.length_b   1.000
_cell.length_c   1.000
_cell.angle_alpha   90.00
_cell.angle_beta   90.00
_cell.angle_gamma   90.00
#
_symmetry.space_group_name_H-M   'P 1'
#
loop_
_entity.id
_entity.type
_entity.pdbx_description
1 polymer ?
#
loop_
_entity_poly.entity_id
_entity_poly.type
_entity_poly.pdbx_seq_one_letter_code
_entity_poly.pdbx_strand_id
1 'polypeptide(L)'
;MPQLRLLSASILLALGLSACGGGGDSPTATPETTTPPVSASAQEGVLVDDLIVGATIFCDANDNGALDDGESSATTDAGGKYVFDKLCFAPIVSTAGTGYDKSTLKAPKGQYKALAGSAVVSPFTTMRAVSGLTDDEFKAVLTKLGLEGVDVANFDPTNPKNTAYATTAAALAKILNDISEIVSAAGGDPALAFKAAASAMVTHAKASSGTVFGDAAALSDLVGAAAGAGLTAGNKKSNGDPVWSDKALANAKSLATTGIATLAGIIKSRASLADALDDLSSGAAVNIVGDTDDLEDDAQVAESRGRATDTVALGKPQYVSVSGDVVTVAPMAGAAMDYTLSQFATGMSLTGQTLSTLSHVTLPLKASALALPRGGAVVSLALEIENQTTGGLMQGAIDKVVLKRNTDGTVSATIRSDSKVHLYLQTASGIQIGTGTTPLEGVGTPLLTNGASGLGIDLQKLADGMYKQFPDNTSLIKKVLTEQGTFAMKVIVNEMDFRHADGSRLGVGKVAVKVPGSDAVAKKVSGIAVSGLVTF
;
A
#
# COMPACT_ATOMS: atom_id res chain seq x y z
N MET A 1 -59.69 12.47 2.81
CA MET A 1 -60.87 11.60 2.65
C MET A 1 -60.50 10.46 1.71
N PRO A 2 -60.63 9.19 2.11
CA PRO A 2 -60.13 8.05 1.33
C PRO A 2 -61.24 7.41 0.49
N GLN A 3 -60.88 7.00 -0.73
CA GLN A 3 -61.54 5.99 -1.55
C GLN A 3 -60.46 5.42 -2.48
N LEU A 4 -60.46 4.19 -2.99
CA LEU A 4 -60.98 2.86 -2.68
C LEU A 4 -60.44 2.01 -3.86
N ARG A 5 -60.25 0.69 -3.69
CA ARG A 5 -60.14 -0.37 -4.75
C ARG A 5 -58.76 -0.58 -5.41
N LEU A 6 -58.32 -1.78 -5.80
CA LEU A 6 -58.87 -3.14 -5.76
C LEU A 6 -57.72 -4.17 -5.87
N LEU A 7 -57.89 -5.30 -5.18
CA LEU A 7 -57.49 -6.68 -5.50
C LEU A 7 -56.62 -6.99 -6.74
N SER A 8 -55.61 -7.84 -6.55
CA SER A 8 -55.47 -9.09 -7.32
C SER A 8 -54.62 -10.11 -6.56
N ALA A 9 -55.27 -11.22 -6.22
CA ALA A 9 -54.71 -12.44 -5.64
C ALA A 9 -54.22 -13.36 -6.77
N SER A 10 -53.23 -14.22 -6.49
CA SER A 10 -53.09 -15.53 -7.13
C SER A 10 -52.28 -16.46 -6.22
N ILE A 11 -53.01 -17.41 -5.66
CA ILE A 11 -52.64 -18.62 -4.92
C ILE A 11 -52.18 -19.69 -5.93
N LEU A 12 -51.30 -20.61 -5.49
CA LEU A 12 -51.12 -22.04 -5.89
C LEU A 12 -49.64 -22.42 -5.56
N LEU A 13 -49.24 -23.52 -4.93
CA LEU A 13 -49.89 -24.74 -4.50
C LEU A 13 -48.90 -25.49 -3.57
N ALA A 14 -49.38 -26.07 -2.47
CA ALA A 14 -48.61 -26.94 -1.57
C ALA A 14 -48.76 -28.42 -1.97
N LEU A 15 -47.69 -29.21 -1.85
CA LEU A 15 -47.73 -30.67 -1.75
C LEU A 15 -46.52 -31.12 -0.90
N GLY A 16 -46.78 -31.75 0.24
CA GLY A 16 -45.79 -32.51 1.00
C GLY A 16 -45.99 -34.00 0.77
N LEU A 17 -44.91 -34.80 0.86
CA LEU A 17 -44.98 -36.22 1.14
C LEU A 17 -43.77 -36.67 1.98
N SER A 18 -44.11 -37.32 3.08
CA SER A 18 -43.30 -38.20 3.91
C SER A 18 -42.94 -39.51 3.19
N ALA A 19 -41.73 -40.03 3.42
CA ALA A 19 -41.45 -41.46 3.31
C ALA A 19 -40.39 -41.89 4.34
N CYS A 20 -40.75 -42.93 5.09
CA CYS A 20 -39.97 -43.67 6.07
C CYS A 20 -39.84 -45.12 5.54
N GLY A 21 -38.68 -45.76 5.71
CA GLY A 21 -38.58 -47.22 5.81
C GLY A 21 -37.52 -47.92 4.93
N GLY A 22 -36.62 -48.68 5.57
CA GLY A 22 -35.98 -49.89 5.01
C GLY A 22 -34.49 -50.06 5.33
N GLY A 23 -34.14 -51.04 6.20
CA GLY A 23 -32.76 -51.36 6.61
C GLY A 23 -32.32 -52.82 6.32
N GLY A 24 -31.06 -53.12 6.70
CA GLY A 24 -30.33 -54.42 6.65
C GLY A 24 -29.01 -54.27 5.86
N ASP A 25 -27.79 -54.61 6.31
CA ASP A 25 -27.28 -55.50 7.37
C ASP A 25 -25.85 -55.05 7.81
N SER A 26 -25.41 -55.47 9.00
CA SER A 26 -24.18 -55.10 9.77
C SER A 26 -22.85 -55.77 9.25
N PRO A 27 -21.60 -55.53 9.77
CA PRO A 27 -21.25 -55.00 11.10
C PRO A 27 -19.98 -54.11 11.31
N THR A 28 -20.02 -53.38 12.44
CA THR A 28 -18.93 -53.00 13.40
C THR A 28 -17.84 -51.99 13.02
N ALA A 29 -17.96 -50.75 13.55
CA ALA A 29 -17.04 -50.20 14.58
C ALA A 29 -17.53 -48.83 15.13
N THR A 30 -17.68 -48.77 16.46
CA THR A 30 -17.56 -47.63 17.41
C THR A 30 -18.27 -46.28 17.13
N PRO A 31 -19.18 -45.79 18.00
CA PRO A 31 -19.72 -44.44 17.90
C PRO A 31 -18.75 -43.42 18.52
N GLU A 32 -18.09 -42.60 17.69
CA GLU A 32 -17.61 -41.30 18.13
C GLU A 32 -18.78 -40.31 18.09
N THR A 33 -19.05 -39.70 19.24
CA THR A 33 -19.95 -38.56 19.41
C THR A 33 -19.44 -37.38 18.58
N THR A 34 -19.94 -37.22 17.35
CA THR A 34 -19.85 -35.95 16.63
C THR A 34 -21.01 -35.07 17.09
N THR A 35 -20.71 -34.18 18.03
CA THR A 35 -21.47 -32.95 18.21
C THR A 35 -21.67 -32.28 16.85
N PRO A 36 -22.88 -31.81 16.50
CA PRO A 36 -23.07 -31.00 15.30
C PRO A 36 -22.14 -29.78 15.37
N PRO A 37 -21.56 -29.30 14.26
CA PRO A 37 -20.72 -28.13 14.29
C PRO A 37 -21.57 -26.96 14.78
N VAL A 38 -21.24 -26.47 15.98
CA VAL A 38 -21.67 -25.16 16.44
C VAL A 38 -21.25 -24.17 15.36
N SER A 39 -22.23 -23.52 14.74
CA SER A 39 -21.98 -22.36 13.90
C SER A 39 -21.20 -21.35 14.75
N ALA A 40 -19.88 -21.31 14.56
CA ALA A 40 -19.05 -20.28 15.14
C ALA A 40 -19.63 -18.95 14.64
N SER A 41 -20.06 -18.10 15.57
CA SER A 41 -20.57 -16.77 15.23
C SER A 41 -19.38 -15.96 14.71
N ALA A 42 -19.20 -15.96 13.40
CA ALA A 42 -18.14 -15.19 12.74
C ALA A 42 -18.41 -13.70 12.94
N GLN A 43 -17.37 -12.93 13.28
CA GLN A 43 -17.47 -11.47 13.31
C GLN A 43 -16.84 -10.91 12.04
N GLU A 44 -17.61 -10.10 11.33
CA GLU A 44 -17.13 -9.38 10.15
C GLU A 44 -16.91 -7.90 10.44
N GLY A 45 -16.06 -7.28 9.64
CA GLY A 45 -15.86 -5.84 9.65
C GLY A 45 -15.13 -5.37 8.40
N VAL A 46 -14.84 -4.08 8.34
CA VAL A 46 -14.10 -3.45 7.25
C VAL A 46 -13.00 -2.55 7.79
N LEU A 47 -11.81 -2.60 7.18
CA LEU A 47 -10.70 -1.68 7.45
C LEU A 47 -10.68 -0.58 6.39
N VAL A 48 -10.93 0.65 6.83
CA VAL A 48 -11.19 1.81 5.98
C VAL A 48 -10.29 2.97 6.37
N ASP A 49 -9.48 3.41 5.42
CA ASP A 49 -8.99 4.78 5.32
C ASP A 49 -9.70 5.39 4.11
N ASP A 50 -9.32 4.90 2.92
CA ASP A 50 -10.24 4.67 1.80
C ASP A 50 -10.64 3.18 1.73
N LEU A 51 -9.72 2.26 1.43
CA LEU A 51 -9.95 0.82 1.61
C LEU A 51 -8.59 0.14 1.74
N ILE A 52 -8.35 -0.57 2.84
CA ILE A 52 -7.06 -1.22 3.04
C ILE A 52 -7.15 -2.70 2.65
N VAL A 53 -6.43 -3.09 1.61
CA VAL A 53 -6.47 -4.44 1.03
C VAL A 53 -5.26 -5.26 1.47
N GLY A 54 -5.49 -6.50 1.92
CA GLY A 54 -4.43 -7.44 2.30
C GLY A 54 -3.72 -7.10 3.61
N ALA A 55 -4.31 -6.28 4.47
CA ALA A 55 -3.78 -5.97 5.79
C ALA A 55 -4.10 -7.11 6.77
N THR A 56 -3.17 -7.35 7.71
CA THR A 56 -3.39 -8.26 8.83
C THR A 56 -4.14 -7.51 9.93
N ILE A 57 -5.24 -8.09 10.39
CA ILE A 57 -6.07 -7.54 11.46
C ILE A 57 -6.30 -8.62 12.52
N PHE A 58 -6.38 -8.23 13.78
CA PHE A 58 -6.51 -9.16 14.89
C PHE A 58 -7.31 -8.60 16.06
N CYS A 59 -7.83 -9.52 16.86
CA CYS A 59 -8.48 -9.23 18.13
C CYS A 59 -7.42 -9.16 19.23
N ASP A 60 -7.09 -7.94 19.65
CA ASP A 60 -6.02 -7.60 20.60
C ASP A 60 -6.49 -7.87 22.04
N ALA A 61 -6.48 -9.14 22.44
CA ALA A 61 -7.12 -9.63 23.67
C ALA A 61 -6.39 -9.18 24.94
N ASN A 62 -5.10 -8.89 24.83
CA ASN A 62 -4.27 -8.40 25.94
C ASN A 62 -3.97 -6.88 25.86
N ASP A 63 -4.53 -6.18 24.86
CA ASP A 63 -4.42 -4.74 24.64
C ASP A 63 -2.97 -4.24 24.42
N ASN A 64 -2.08 -5.10 23.93
CA ASN A 64 -0.67 -4.74 23.69
C ASN A 64 -0.40 -4.18 22.29
N GLY A 65 -1.37 -4.27 21.37
CA GLY A 65 -1.26 -3.76 20.00
C GLY A 65 -0.33 -4.56 19.09
N ALA A 66 0.03 -5.79 19.47
CA ALA A 66 0.82 -6.73 18.72
C ALA A 66 0.06 -8.05 18.56
N LEU A 67 0.15 -8.67 17.38
CA LEU A 67 -0.48 -9.98 17.15
C LEU A 67 0.30 -11.06 17.90
N ASP A 68 -0.32 -11.63 18.93
CA ASP A 68 0.25 -12.71 19.74
C ASP A 68 -0.32 -14.09 19.41
N ASP A 69 0.42 -15.12 19.83
CA ASP A 69 -0.01 -16.51 19.70
C ASP A 69 -1.36 -16.75 20.41
N GLY A 70 -2.33 -17.25 19.65
CA GLY A 70 -3.68 -17.58 20.13
C GLY A 70 -4.72 -16.48 19.91
N GLU A 71 -4.31 -15.28 19.47
CA GLU A 71 -5.25 -14.23 19.07
C GLU A 71 -5.89 -14.54 17.72
N SER A 72 -7.18 -14.22 17.60
CA SER A 72 -7.90 -14.37 16.34
C SER A 72 -7.41 -13.31 15.35
N SER A 73 -6.97 -13.73 14.17
CA SER A 73 -6.52 -12.83 13.11
C SER A 73 -7.21 -13.13 11.77
N ALA A 74 -7.21 -12.15 10.89
CA ALA A 74 -7.75 -12.23 9.55
C ALA A 74 -6.91 -11.36 8.59
N THR A 75 -7.12 -11.53 7.29
CA THR A 75 -6.55 -10.66 6.25
C THR A 75 -7.66 -9.97 5.49
N THR A 76 -7.53 -8.66 5.27
CA THR A 76 -8.55 -7.91 4.54
C THR A 76 -8.59 -8.27 3.06
N ASP A 77 -9.79 -8.37 2.49
CA ASP A 77 -10.02 -8.69 1.08
C ASP A 77 -9.93 -7.45 0.17
N ALA A 78 -10.30 -7.60 -1.11
CA ALA A 78 -10.27 -6.51 -2.11
C ALA A 78 -11.28 -5.37 -1.86
N GLY A 79 -12.25 -5.60 -0.96
CA GLY A 79 -13.20 -4.61 -0.45
C GLY A 79 -12.85 -4.14 0.97
N GLY A 80 -11.65 -4.42 1.48
CA GLY A 80 -11.22 -4.08 2.83
C GLY A 80 -11.90 -4.89 3.93
N LYS A 81 -12.70 -5.90 3.58
CA LYS A 81 -13.47 -6.69 4.54
C LYS A 81 -12.62 -7.77 5.17
N TYR A 82 -12.90 -8.09 6.42
CA TYR A 82 -12.29 -9.19 7.14
C TYR A 82 -13.35 -9.96 7.93
N VAL A 83 -13.06 -11.23 8.21
CA VAL A 83 -13.92 -12.10 9.01
C VAL A 83 -13.05 -12.86 10.00
N PHE A 84 -13.36 -12.76 11.28
CA PHE A 84 -12.78 -13.61 12.31
C PHE A 84 -13.60 -14.89 12.46
N ASP A 85 -12.92 -16.00 12.65
CA ASP A 85 -13.54 -17.31 12.92
C ASP A 85 -14.25 -17.35 14.28
N LYS A 86 -14.00 -16.37 15.15
CA LYS A 86 -14.59 -16.23 16.48
C LYS A 86 -15.01 -14.77 16.72
N LEU A 87 -16.00 -14.57 17.58
CA LEU A 87 -16.36 -13.24 18.06
C LEU A 87 -15.18 -12.60 18.80
N CYS A 88 -14.92 -11.33 18.50
CA CYS A 88 -13.93 -10.50 19.16
C CYS A 88 -14.60 -9.60 20.20
N PHE A 89 -14.25 -9.81 21.46
CA PHE A 89 -14.71 -8.99 22.60
C PHE A 89 -13.67 -8.00 23.10
N ALA A 90 -12.55 -7.87 22.38
CA ALA A 90 -11.45 -6.98 22.69
C ALA A 90 -11.31 -5.92 21.57
N PRO A 91 -10.40 -4.94 21.71
CA PRO A 91 -10.07 -4.04 20.61
C PRO A 91 -9.62 -4.80 19.35
N ILE A 92 -9.91 -4.21 18.21
CA ILE A 92 -9.54 -4.75 16.89
C ILE A 92 -8.42 -3.88 16.35
N VAL A 93 -7.27 -4.49 16.01
CA VAL A 93 -6.05 -3.78 15.63
C VAL A 93 -5.52 -4.27 14.29
N SER A 94 -4.99 -3.36 13.47
CA SER A 94 -4.24 -3.71 12.26
C SER A 94 -2.73 -3.72 12.51
N THR A 95 -2.02 -4.65 11.89
CA THR A 95 -0.55 -4.61 11.87
C THR A 95 -0.06 -3.53 10.91
N ALA A 96 0.71 -2.55 11.41
CA ALA A 96 1.30 -1.49 10.59
C ALA A 96 2.17 -2.05 9.46
N GLY A 97 2.16 -1.37 8.31
CA GLY A 97 2.93 -1.76 7.13
C GLY A 97 2.41 -3.00 6.39
N THR A 98 1.28 -3.59 6.83
CA THR A 98 0.62 -4.68 6.12
C THR A 98 -0.49 -4.15 5.21
N GLY A 99 -0.73 -4.85 4.10
CA GLY A 99 -1.69 -4.43 3.09
C GLY A 99 -1.28 -3.15 2.37
N TYR A 100 -2.24 -2.56 1.65
CA TYR A 100 -2.09 -1.27 0.99
C TYR A 100 -3.43 -0.55 0.93
N ASP A 101 -3.38 0.77 1.01
CA ASP A 101 -4.53 1.63 0.72
C ASP A 101 -4.81 1.62 -0.78
N LYS A 102 -6.06 1.33 -1.16
CA LYS A 102 -6.45 1.09 -2.55
C LYS A 102 -6.36 2.35 -3.43
N SER A 103 -6.52 3.54 -2.85
CA SER A 103 -6.47 4.81 -3.56
C SER A 103 -5.04 5.27 -3.79
N THR A 104 -4.20 5.17 -2.76
CA THR A 104 -2.82 5.68 -2.76
C THR A 104 -1.77 4.64 -3.14
N LEU A 105 -2.12 3.35 -3.07
CA LEU A 105 -1.24 2.18 -3.29
C LEU A 105 -0.05 2.11 -2.33
N LYS A 106 -0.15 2.79 -1.18
CA LYS A 106 0.87 2.78 -0.13
C LYS A 106 0.44 1.87 1.02
N ALA A 107 1.40 1.23 1.68
CA ALA A 107 1.10 0.54 2.94
C ALA A 107 0.85 1.57 4.05
N PRO A 108 -0.21 1.42 4.85
CA PRO A 108 -0.42 2.26 6.03
C PRO A 108 0.76 2.18 6.98
N LYS A 109 1.36 3.32 7.32
CA LYS A 109 2.51 3.36 8.24
C LYS A 109 2.10 3.36 9.72
N GLY A 110 0.85 3.73 10.01
CA GLY A 110 0.25 3.67 11.34
C GLY A 110 -0.44 2.33 11.62
N GLN A 111 -0.78 2.09 12.89
CA GLN A 111 -1.70 1.04 13.30
C GLN A 111 -3.10 1.65 13.48
N TYR A 112 -4.11 1.06 12.86
CA TYR A 112 -5.50 1.37 13.16
C TYR A 112 -6.01 0.51 14.31
N LYS A 113 -6.82 1.11 15.17
CA LYS A 113 -7.41 0.47 16.35
C LYS A 113 -8.89 0.83 16.46
N ALA A 114 -9.74 -0.13 16.78
CA ALA A 114 -11.13 0.11 17.09
C ALA A 114 -11.49 -0.55 18.41
N LEU A 115 -12.43 0.03 19.16
CA LEU A 115 -12.96 -0.62 20.37
C LEU A 115 -13.83 -1.83 19.99
N ALA A 116 -13.96 -2.78 20.93
CA ALA A 116 -14.78 -3.97 20.76
C ALA A 116 -16.20 -3.63 20.26
N GLY A 117 -16.70 -4.44 19.32
CA GLY A 117 -18.02 -4.25 18.70
C GLY A 117 -18.08 -3.23 17.56
N SER A 118 -16.97 -2.58 17.19
CA SER A 118 -16.92 -1.71 16.00
C SER A 118 -16.99 -2.56 14.72
N ALA A 119 -17.86 -2.18 13.78
CA ALA A 119 -17.93 -2.81 12.45
C ALA A 119 -16.85 -2.25 11.51
N VAL A 120 -16.34 -1.05 11.80
CA VAL A 120 -15.32 -0.35 11.01
C VAL A 120 -14.05 -0.14 11.85
N VAL A 121 -12.90 -0.45 11.26
CA VAL A 121 -11.59 -0.04 11.76
C VAL A 121 -11.08 1.07 10.85
N SER A 122 -10.71 2.23 11.40
CA SER A 122 -10.40 3.44 10.62
C SER A 122 -9.55 4.44 11.41
N PRO A 123 -9.03 5.51 10.79
CA PRO A 123 -8.43 6.62 11.52
C PRO A 123 -9.35 7.18 12.64
N PHE A 124 -10.66 7.17 12.43
CA PHE A 124 -11.64 7.73 13.38
C PHE A 124 -11.93 6.82 14.56
N THR A 125 -12.07 5.51 14.34
CA THR A 125 -12.16 4.58 15.46
C THR A 125 -10.85 4.53 16.24
N THR A 126 -9.72 4.78 15.57
CA THR A 126 -8.42 4.92 16.24
C THR A 126 -8.40 6.14 17.13
N MET A 127 -8.81 7.31 16.62
CA MET A 127 -8.96 8.53 17.41
C MET A 127 -9.84 8.30 18.65
N ARG A 128 -10.99 7.62 18.52
CA ARG A 128 -11.84 7.26 19.66
C ARG A 128 -11.08 6.39 20.65
N ALA A 129 -10.50 5.28 20.19
CA ALA A 129 -9.82 4.31 21.04
C ALA A 129 -8.64 4.91 21.81
N VAL A 130 -7.80 5.72 21.17
CA VAL A 130 -6.61 6.31 21.82
C VAL A 130 -6.95 7.50 22.72
N SER A 131 -8.10 8.14 22.53
CA SER A 131 -8.52 9.28 23.34
C SER A 131 -9.07 8.89 24.72
N GLY A 132 -9.57 7.66 24.87
CA GLY A 132 -10.27 7.21 26.08
C GLY A 132 -11.59 7.94 26.36
N LEU A 133 -12.11 8.71 25.41
CA LEU A 133 -13.38 9.42 25.55
C LEU A 133 -14.59 8.48 25.49
N THR A 134 -15.67 8.88 26.17
CA THR A 134 -16.98 8.25 25.99
C THR A 134 -17.55 8.55 24.59
N ASP A 135 -18.55 7.78 24.17
CA ASP A 135 -19.17 7.95 22.85
C ASP A 135 -19.77 9.33 22.66
N ASP A 136 -20.39 9.89 23.69
CA ASP A 136 -21.03 11.20 23.62
C ASP A 136 -20.00 12.34 23.59
N GLU A 137 -18.90 12.22 24.34
CA GLU A 137 -17.79 13.16 24.23
C GLU A 137 -17.13 13.10 22.85
N PHE A 138 -16.93 11.89 22.31
CA PHE A 138 -16.31 11.72 21.00
C PHE A 138 -17.22 12.19 19.86
N LYS A 139 -18.55 12.05 19.98
CA LYS A 139 -19.52 12.67 19.04
C LYS A 139 -19.35 14.19 19.00
N ALA A 140 -19.16 14.84 20.14
CA ALA A 140 -18.92 16.29 20.18
C ALA A 140 -17.61 16.67 19.46
N VAL A 141 -16.56 15.84 19.59
CA VAL A 141 -15.31 15.99 18.84
C VAL A 141 -15.55 15.84 17.34
N LEU A 142 -16.32 14.84 16.90
CA LEU A 142 -16.63 14.64 15.47
C LEU A 142 -17.36 15.85 14.87
N THR A 143 -18.30 16.46 15.59
CA THR A 143 -18.93 17.71 15.16
C THR A 143 -17.89 18.81 14.92
N LYS A 144 -16.91 18.96 15.81
CA LYS A 144 -15.81 19.94 15.65
C LYS A 144 -14.88 19.59 14.48
N LEU A 145 -14.70 18.30 14.19
CA LEU A 145 -13.99 17.82 13.01
C LEU A 145 -14.79 17.97 11.69
N GLY A 146 -16.05 18.43 11.75
CA GLY A 146 -16.91 18.58 10.57
C GLY A 146 -17.61 17.28 10.14
N LEU A 147 -17.74 16.32 11.06
CA LEU A 147 -18.35 15.00 10.89
C LEU A 147 -19.59 14.85 11.81
N GLU A 148 -20.44 15.88 11.85
CA GLU A 148 -21.62 15.89 12.70
C GLU A 148 -22.57 14.72 12.40
N GLY A 149 -23.10 14.08 13.44
CA GLY A 149 -24.06 12.98 13.31
C GLY A 149 -23.46 11.64 12.83
N VAL A 150 -22.15 11.58 12.64
CA VAL A 150 -21.44 10.35 12.26
C VAL A 150 -21.37 9.38 13.45
N ASP A 151 -21.80 8.14 13.22
CA ASP A 151 -21.52 7.02 14.12
C ASP A 151 -20.17 6.40 13.77
N VAL A 152 -19.16 6.71 14.59
CA VAL A 152 -17.77 6.29 14.34
C VAL A 152 -17.60 4.78 14.23
N ALA A 153 -18.39 3.97 14.95
CA ALA A 153 -18.23 2.52 14.96
C ALA A 153 -18.66 1.86 13.63
N ASN A 154 -19.45 2.59 12.82
CA ASN A 154 -20.05 2.13 11.57
C ASN A 154 -19.72 3.03 10.37
N PHE A 155 -18.91 4.08 10.56
CA PHE A 155 -18.64 5.07 9.52
C PHE A 155 -17.57 4.61 8.53
N ASP A 156 -18.01 4.35 7.30
CA ASP A 156 -17.18 4.11 6.14
C ASP A 156 -17.30 5.29 5.15
N PRO A 157 -16.29 6.18 5.04
CA PRO A 157 -16.31 7.32 4.12
C PRO A 157 -16.34 6.94 2.63
N THR A 158 -16.01 5.69 2.27
CA THR A 158 -16.07 5.23 0.87
C THR A 158 -17.42 4.68 0.47
N ASN A 159 -18.30 4.44 1.44
CA ASN A 159 -19.67 4.05 1.17
C ASN A 159 -20.39 5.19 0.41
N PRO A 160 -21.01 4.92 -0.76
CA PRO A 160 -21.72 5.94 -1.53
C PRO A 160 -22.85 6.65 -0.78
N LYS A 161 -23.32 6.08 0.34
CA LYS A 161 -24.32 6.70 1.23
C LYS A 161 -23.73 7.78 2.15
N ASN A 162 -22.42 7.82 2.32
CA ASN A 162 -21.69 8.70 3.26
C ASN A 162 -20.92 9.83 2.56
N THR A 163 -21.25 10.12 1.29
CA THR A 163 -20.51 11.07 0.44
C THR A 163 -20.44 12.49 0.97
N ALA A 164 -21.40 12.92 1.80
CA ALA A 164 -21.43 14.25 2.40
C ALA A 164 -20.19 14.58 3.24
N TYR A 165 -19.58 13.56 3.85
CA TYR A 165 -18.43 13.71 4.74
C TYR A 165 -17.14 13.13 4.17
N ALA A 166 -17.18 12.57 2.95
CA ALA A 166 -16.09 11.79 2.40
C ALA A 166 -14.79 12.60 2.24
N THR A 167 -14.83 13.80 1.66
CA THR A 167 -13.64 14.64 1.52
C THR A 167 -13.14 15.24 2.84
N THR A 168 -14.06 15.49 3.80
CA THR A 168 -13.69 15.87 5.17
C THR A 168 -12.93 14.73 5.86
N ALA A 169 -13.44 13.51 5.75
CA ALA A 169 -12.82 12.33 6.33
C ALA A 169 -11.45 12.06 5.71
N ALA A 170 -11.36 12.10 4.38
CA ALA A 170 -10.11 11.89 3.65
C ALA A 170 -9.06 12.96 3.97
N ALA A 171 -9.46 14.24 4.12
CA ALA A 171 -8.54 15.30 4.55
C ALA A 171 -7.98 15.05 5.97
N LEU A 172 -8.82 14.60 6.91
CA LEU A 172 -8.40 14.28 8.28
C LEU A 172 -7.48 13.05 8.32
N ALA A 173 -7.79 12.02 7.55
CA ALA A 173 -6.95 10.83 7.44
C ALA A 173 -5.59 11.15 6.79
N LYS A 174 -5.58 12.00 5.75
CA LYS A 174 -4.35 12.48 5.11
C LYS A 174 -3.39 13.15 6.09
N ILE A 175 -3.90 13.93 7.05
CA ILE A 175 -3.07 14.55 8.09
C ILE A 175 -2.30 13.49 8.88
N LEU A 176 -2.99 12.44 9.35
CA LEU A 176 -2.39 11.37 10.15
C LEU A 176 -1.38 10.55 9.33
N ASN A 177 -1.73 10.23 8.08
CA ASN A 177 -0.88 9.47 7.18
C ASN A 177 0.39 10.23 6.81
N ASP A 178 0.29 11.50 6.45
CA ASP A 178 1.45 12.32 6.07
C ASP A 178 2.41 12.52 7.24
N ILE A 179 1.90 12.72 8.46
CA ILE A 179 2.73 12.78 9.67
C ILE A 179 3.52 11.49 9.86
N SER A 180 2.86 10.35 9.65
CA SER A 180 3.48 9.03 9.78
C SER A 180 4.50 8.78 8.66
N GLU A 181 4.19 9.19 7.42
CA GLU A 181 5.12 9.12 6.29
C GLU A 181 6.36 10.00 6.49
N ILE A 182 6.22 11.23 7.01
CA ILE A 182 7.34 12.12 7.34
C ILE A 182 8.28 11.45 8.35
N VAL A 183 7.72 10.90 9.42
CA VAL A 183 8.51 10.21 10.45
C VAL A 183 9.17 8.95 9.88
N SER A 184 8.43 8.16 9.09
CA SER A 184 8.98 6.97 8.44
C SER A 184 10.13 7.31 7.49
N ALA A 185 10.00 8.37 6.69
CA ALA A 185 11.01 8.80 5.73
C ALA A 185 12.30 9.27 6.42
N ALA A 186 12.18 9.84 7.61
CA ALA A 186 13.33 10.23 8.42
C ALA A 186 13.98 9.04 9.17
N GLY A 187 13.33 7.87 9.22
CA GLY A 187 13.80 6.69 9.94
C GLY A 187 13.37 6.64 11.41
N GLY A 188 12.27 7.32 11.74
CA GLY A 188 11.64 7.29 13.05
C GLY A 188 10.59 6.18 13.21
N ASP A 189 9.74 6.30 14.23
CA ASP A 189 8.64 5.37 14.52
C ASP A 189 7.29 5.94 14.04
N PRO A 190 6.80 5.52 12.86
CA PRO A 190 5.55 6.04 12.31
C PRO A 190 4.30 5.61 13.08
N ALA A 191 4.32 4.46 13.77
CA ALA A 191 3.17 3.99 14.54
C ALA A 191 2.96 4.86 15.79
N LEU A 192 4.06 5.21 16.48
CA LEU A 192 4.01 6.19 17.58
C LEU A 192 3.59 7.58 17.09
N ALA A 193 4.06 8.00 15.91
CA ALA A 193 3.66 9.26 15.31
C ALA A 193 2.15 9.33 15.02
N PHE A 194 1.60 8.29 14.38
CA PHE A 194 0.18 8.17 14.07
C PHE A 194 -0.68 8.27 15.33
N LYS A 195 -0.34 7.46 16.36
CA LYS A 195 -1.07 7.41 17.63
C LYS A 195 -1.07 8.77 18.34
N ALA A 196 0.08 9.42 18.42
CA ALA A 196 0.22 10.72 19.08
C ALA A 196 -0.51 11.83 18.31
N ALA A 197 -0.44 11.83 16.98
CA ALA A 197 -1.16 12.77 16.13
C ALA A 197 -2.68 12.61 16.26
N ALA A 198 -3.18 11.37 16.25
CA ALA A 198 -4.61 11.07 16.45
C ALA A 198 -5.11 11.60 17.80
N SER A 199 -4.37 11.34 18.88
CA SER A 199 -4.69 11.87 20.22
C SER A 199 -4.68 13.40 20.27
N ALA A 200 -3.73 14.03 19.58
CA ALA A 200 -3.61 15.49 19.55
C ALA A 200 -4.73 16.16 18.74
N MET A 201 -5.16 15.56 17.62
CA MET A 201 -6.32 16.04 16.86
C MET A 201 -7.59 16.03 17.71
N VAL A 202 -7.82 14.95 18.46
CA VAL A 202 -8.98 14.85 19.38
C VAL A 202 -8.91 15.91 20.48
N THR A 203 -7.73 16.05 21.12
CA THR A 203 -7.52 17.02 22.20
C THR A 203 -7.77 18.45 21.70
N HIS A 204 -7.23 18.79 20.53
CA HIS A 204 -7.39 20.12 19.94
C HIS A 204 -8.84 20.38 19.53
N ALA A 205 -9.49 19.45 18.83
CA ALA A 205 -10.89 19.59 18.42
C ALA A 205 -11.85 19.67 19.62
N LYS A 206 -11.59 18.97 20.73
CA LYS A 206 -12.37 19.11 21.97
C LYS A 206 -12.29 20.52 22.55
N ALA A 207 -11.11 21.17 22.43
CA ALA A 207 -10.87 22.52 22.92
C ALA A 207 -11.30 23.63 21.94
N SER A 208 -11.63 23.30 20.69
CA SER A 208 -11.92 24.30 19.67
C SER A 208 -13.32 24.92 19.82
N SER A 209 -13.41 26.23 19.63
CA SER A 209 -14.68 26.96 19.67
C SER A 209 -15.54 26.69 18.44
N GLY A 210 -14.92 26.56 17.26
CA GLY A 210 -15.56 26.29 15.97
C GLY A 210 -15.17 24.94 15.35
N THR A 211 -15.58 24.72 14.11
CA THR A 211 -15.15 23.57 13.31
C THR A 211 -13.73 23.78 12.80
N VAL A 212 -12.95 22.70 12.69
CA VAL A 212 -11.55 22.76 12.26
C VAL A 212 -11.37 23.15 10.78
N PHE A 213 -12.42 22.99 9.98
CA PHE A 213 -12.47 23.46 8.59
C PHE A 213 -13.26 24.77 8.44
N GLY A 214 -13.51 25.49 9.53
CA GLY A 214 -14.20 26.79 9.50
C GLY A 214 -13.40 27.87 8.77
N ASP A 215 -12.07 27.84 8.93
CA ASP A 215 -11.13 28.68 8.20
C ASP A 215 -9.74 28.03 8.13
N ALA A 216 -8.81 28.66 7.40
CA ALA A 216 -7.46 28.15 7.21
C ALA A 216 -6.62 28.16 8.51
N ALA A 217 -6.88 29.08 9.43
CA ALA A 217 -6.14 29.16 10.69
C ALA A 217 -6.54 28.02 11.63
N ALA A 218 -7.84 27.75 11.77
CA ALA A 218 -8.36 26.62 12.55
C ALA A 218 -7.81 25.27 12.04
N LEU A 219 -7.72 25.09 10.72
CA LEU A 219 -7.13 23.90 10.13
C LEU A 219 -5.63 23.83 10.43
N SER A 220 -4.91 24.94 10.25
CA SER A 220 -3.47 25.02 10.54
C SER A 220 -3.17 24.73 12.02
N ASP A 221 -4.01 25.20 12.94
CA ASP A 221 -3.83 24.97 14.38
C ASP A 221 -4.05 23.49 14.75
N LEU A 222 -5.07 22.84 14.17
CA LEU A 222 -5.29 21.39 14.33
C LEU A 222 -4.08 20.60 13.80
N VAL A 223 -3.65 20.89 12.58
CA VAL A 223 -2.50 20.21 11.95
C VAL A 223 -1.22 20.49 12.75
N GLY A 224 -1.04 21.70 13.26
CA GLY A 224 0.10 22.06 14.11
C GLY A 224 0.14 21.26 15.40
N ALA A 225 -1.00 21.07 16.06
CA ALA A 225 -1.12 20.21 17.22
C ALA A 225 -0.79 18.74 16.87
N ALA A 226 -1.35 18.24 15.77
CA ALA A 226 -1.13 16.87 15.29
C ALA A 226 0.33 16.60 14.92
N ALA A 227 0.92 17.43 14.06
CA ALA A 227 2.31 17.32 13.63
C ALA A 227 3.27 17.53 14.80
N GLY A 228 2.97 18.48 15.69
CA GLY A 228 3.71 18.71 16.92
C GLY A 228 3.82 17.46 17.80
N ALA A 229 2.69 16.80 18.07
CA ALA A 229 2.67 15.57 18.87
C ALA A 229 3.27 14.38 18.12
N GLY A 230 2.85 14.18 16.87
CA GLY A 230 3.25 13.05 16.03
C GLY A 230 4.75 13.00 15.76
N LEU A 231 5.34 14.10 15.26
CA LEU A 231 6.78 14.15 15.00
C LEU A 231 7.58 14.04 16.29
N THR A 232 7.10 14.56 17.42
CA THR A 232 7.80 14.40 18.72
C THR A 232 7.82 12.95 19.16
N ALA A 233 6.67 12.28 19.15
CA ALA A 233 6.55 10.89 19.60
C ALA A 233 7.32 9.93 18.68
N GLY A 234 7.26 10.19 17.38
CA GLY A 234 7.92 9.41 16.34
C GLY A 234 9.41 9.72 16.14
N ASN A 235 9.97 10.76 16.77
CA ASN A 235 11.39 11.12 16.69
C ASN A 235 12.28 10.11 17.44
N LYS A 236 12.22 8.84 17.05
CA LYS A 236 12.88 7.71 17.69
C LYS A 236 13.30 6.70 16.63
N LYS A 237 14.60 6.46 16.53
CA LYS A 237 15.18 5.35 15.79
C LYS A 237 14.90 4.03 16.53
N SER A 238 15.19 2.91 15.87
CA SER A 238 15.09 1.57 16.47
C SER A 238 15.95 1.37 17.73
N ASN A 239 17.04 2.13 17.87
CA ASN A 239 17.90 2.11 19.06
C ASN A 239 17.45 3.09 20.17
N GLY A 240 16.35 3.81 19.97
CA GLY A 240 15.81 4.81 20.89
C GLY A 240 16.38 6.22 20.73
N ASP A 241 17.43 6.42 19.93
CA ASP A 241 18.00 7.74 19.68
C ASP A 241 17.07 8.61 18.83
N PRO A 242 17.13 9.95 18.98
CA PRO A 242 16.38 10.83 18.11
C PRO A 242 16.86 10.76 16.65
N VAL A 243 15.90 10.95 15.76
CA VAL A 243 16.11 11.10 14.31
C VAL A 243 16.58 12.52 13.98
N TRP A 244 15.91 13.51 14.55
CA TRP A 244 16.22 14.93 14.43
C TRP A 244 16.72 15.50 15.75
N SER A 245 17.63 16.48 15.66
CA SER A 245 17.93 17.37 16.79
C SER A 245 16.67 18.18 17.17
N ASP A 246 16.70 18.86 18.32
CA ASP A 246 15.59 19.72 18.75
C ASP A 246 15.25 20.82 17.74
N LYS A 247 16.26 21.44 17.11
CA LYS A 247 16.06 22.50 16.11
C LYS A 247 15.52 21.92 14.80
N ALA A 248 16.14 20.86 14.27
CA ALA A 248 15.62 20.17 13.10
C ALA A 248 14.18 19.67 13.30
N LEU A 249 13.86 19.15 14.50
CA LEU A 249 12.51 18.72 14.85
C LEU A 249 11.52 19.90 14.85
N ALA A 250 11.89 21.04 15.41
CA ALA A 250 11.05 22.25 15.40
C ALA A 250 10.78 22.73 13.97
N ASN A 251 11.81 22.72 13.11
CA ASN A 251 11.69 23.10 11.71
C ASN A 251 10.86 22.09 10.90
N ALA A 252 11.05 20.79 11.12
CA ALA A 252 10.23 19.74 10.52
C ALA A 252 8.75 19.88 10.90
N LYS A 253 8.45 20.17 12.17
CA LYS A 253 7.08 20.46 12.63
C LYS A 253 6.48 21.66 11.92
N SER A 254 7.24 22.74 11.78
CA SER A 254 6.79 23.96 11.08
C SER A 254 6.46 23.65 9.62
N LEU A 255 7.34 22.96 8.89
CA LEU A 255 7.13 22.61 7.50
C LEU A 255 5.97 21.63 7.31
N ALA A 256 5.90 20.59 8.16
CA ALA A 256 4.81 19.62 8.15
C ALA A 256 3.46 20.31 8.38
N THR A 257 3.39 21.22 9.36
CA THR A 257 2.17 22.00 9.65
C THR A 257 1.70 22.75 8.42
N THR A 258 2.59 23.53 7.80
CA THR A 258 2.25 24.32 6.62
C THR A 258 1.85 23.45 5.43
N GLY A 259 2.66 22.46 5.06
CA GLY A 259 2.42 21.65 3.86
C GLY A 259 1.18 20.77 3.97
N ILE A 260 1.00 20.11 5.13
CA ILE A 260 -0.14 19.22 5.37
C ILE A 260 -1.43 20.04 5.48
N ALA A 261 -1.43 21.19 6.16
CA ALA A 261 -2.63 22.03 6.24
C ALA A 261 -3.06 22.53 4.86
N THR A 262 -2.12 22.95 4.02
CA THR A 262 -2.39 23.34 2.63
C THR A 262 -3.03 22.18 1.87
N LEU A 263 -2.45 20.98 1.91
CA LEU A 263 -2.94 19.82 1.16
C LEU A 263 -4.30 19.32 1.69
N ALA A 264 -4.48 19.25 3.00
CA ALA A 264 -5.76 18.88 3.63
C ALA A 264 -6.87 19.87 3.26
N GLY A 265 -6.55 21.17 3.20
CA GLY A 265 -7.48 22.21 2.73
C GLY A 265 -7.89 22.01 1.27
N ILE A 266 -6.93 21.68 0.39
CA ILE A 266 -7.20 21.33 -1.02
C ILE A 266 -8.14 20.14 -1.10
N ILE A 267 -7.84 19.02 -0.42
CA ILE A 267 -8.67 17.80 -0.41
C ILE A 267 -10.08 18.12 0.04
N LYS A 268 -10.24 18.85 1.16
CA LYS A 268 -11.55 19.25 1.69
C LYS A 268 -12.37 20.10 0.71
N SER A 269 -11.71 20.85 -0.17
CA SER A 269 -12.35 21.71 -1.18
C SER A 269 -12.82 20.95 -2.43
N ARG A 270 -12.39 19.70 -2.63
CA ARG A 270 -12.80 18.87 -3.77
C ARG A 270 -14.27 18.46 -3.64
N ALA A 271 -14.92 18.30 -4.79
CA ALA A 271 -16.34 17.95 -4.86
C ALA A 271 -16.60 16.47 -4.53
N SER A 272 -15.60 15.60 -4.70
CA SER A 272 -15.72 14.16 -4.45
C SER A 272 -14.36 13.54 -4.11
N LEU A 273 -14.37 12.29 -3.60
CA LEU A 273 -13.14 11.50 -3.43
C LEU A 273 -12.44 11.24 -4.77
N ALA A 274 -13.20 11.09 -5.86
CA ALA A 274 -12.63 10.90 -7.18
C ALA A 274 -11.80 12.11 -7.63
N ASP A 275 -12.29 13.34 -7.34
CA ASP A 275 -11.57 14.57 -7.64
C ASP A 275 -10.38 14.81 -6.71
N ALA A 276 -10.41 14.23 -5.50
CA ALA A 276 -9.33 14.32 -4.51
C ALA A 276 -8.25 13.25 -4.66
N LEU A 277 -8.44 12.26 -5.55
CA LEU A 277 -7.59 11.07 -5.63
C LEU A 277 -6.11 11.40 -5.92
N ASP A 278 -5.86 12.41 -6.75
CA ASP A 278 -4.50 12.89 -7.05
C ASP A 278 -3.86 13.63 -5.86
N ASP A 279 -4.66 14.33 -5.05
CA ASP A 279 -4.18 14.99 -3.84
C ASP A 279 -3.91 13.97 -2.71
N LEU A 280 -4.73 12.92 -2.61
CA LEU A 280 -4.58 11.84 -1.63
C LEU A 280 -3.34 10.98 -1.92
N SER A 281 -3.06 10.70 -3.20
CA SER A 281 -1.84 9.99 -3.62
C SER A 281 -0.58 10.85 -3.56
N SER A 282 -0.72 12.18 -3.43
CA SER A 282 0.41 13.11 -3.40
C SER A 282 1.22 13.02 -2.11
N GLY A 283 2.52 12.73 -2.25
CA GLY A 283 3.53 12.85 -1.20
C GLY A 283 4.15 14.24 -1.07
N ALA A 284 3.60 15.28 -1.72
CA ALA A 284 4.25 16.60 -1.82
C ALA A 284 4.64 17.21 -0.47
N ALA A 285 3.73 17.19 0.52
CA ALA A 285 4.01 17.73 1.85
C ALA A 285 5.12 16.94 2.57
N VAL A 286 5.09 15.61 2.45
CA VAL A 286 6.12 14.71 2.99
C VAL A 286 7.49 15.00 2.36
N ASN A 287 7.51 15.09 1.03
CA ASN A 287 8.73 15.32 0.26
C ASN A 287 9.32 16.70 0.54
N ILE A 288 8.53 17.75 0.75
CA ILE A 288 9.07 19.08 1.11
C ILE A 288 9.85 19.05 2.43
N VAL A 289 9.37 18.29 3.43
CA VAL A 289 10.10 18.11 4.69
C VAL A 289 11.39 17.33 4.45
N GLY A 290 11.32 16.20 3.75
CA GLY A 290 12.49 15.36 3.45
C GLY A 290 13.51 15.98 2.49
N ASP A 291 13.09 16.96 1.67
CA ASP A 291 13.92 17.66 0.68
C ASP A 291 14.65 18.86 1.24
N THR A 292 14.43 19.19 2.50
CA THR A 292 15.19 20.26 3.16
C THR A 292 16.56 19.69 3.50
N ASP A 293 17.58 20.07 2.71
CA ASP A 293 18.90 19.42 2.75
C ASP A 293 19.53 19.55 4.15
N ASP A 294 19.31 20.69 4.81
CA ASP A 294 19.62 20.88 6.22
C ASP A 294 18.45 21.54 6.98
N LEU A 295 17.77 20.78 7.83
CA LEU A 295 16.71 21.29 8.71
C LEU A 295 17.24 22.20 9.83
N GLU A 296 18.56 22.29 10.02
CA GLU A 296 19.20 23.26 10.92
C GLU A 296 19.39 24.64 10.26
N ASP A 297 19.32 24.72 8.93
CA ASP A 297 19.51 25.95 8.16
C ASP A 297 18.18 26.70 7.95
N ASP A 298 18.02 27.81 8.65
CA ASP A 298 16.79 28.60 8.63
C ASP A 298 16.47 29.19 7.24
N ALA A 299 17.48 29.41 6.38
CA ALA A 299 17.28 29.90 5.02
C ALA A 299 16.68 28.81 4.11
N GLN A 300 17.20 27.59 4.21
CA GLN A 300 16.65 26.44 3.48
C GLN A 300 15.25 26.08 3.97
N VAL A 301 15.02 26.15 5.28
CA VAL A 301 13.69 25.95 5.86
C VAL A 301 12.71 27.02 5.38
N ALA A 302 13.13 28.29 5.24
CA ALA A 302 12.29 29.34 4.69
C ALA A 302 11.92 29.09 3.21
N GLU A 303 12.86 28.61 2.39
CA GLU A 303 12.59 28.21 1.00
C GLU A 303 11.58 27.06 0.93
N SER A 304 11.80 25.99 1.73
CA SER A 304 10.88 24.87 1.85
C SER A 304 9.49 25.30 2.32
N ARG A 305 9.41 26.26 3.25
CA ARG A 305 8.12 26.82 3.70
C ARG A 305 7.40 27.55 2.58
N GLY A 306 8.11 28.29 1.73
CA GLY A 306 7.54 28.91 0.53
C GLY A 306 6.89 27.87 -0.39
N ARG A 307 7.58 26.75 -0.65
CA ARG A 307 7.02 25.61 -1.41
C ARG A 307 5.79 25.01 -0.73
N ALA A 308 5.79 24.88 0.60
CA ALA A 308 4.68 24.31 1.37
C ALA A 308 3.39 25.17 1.34
N THR A 309 3.51 26.47 1.04
CA THR A 309 2.35 27.37 0.90
C THR A 309 1.79 27.47 -0.52
N ASP A 310 2.47 26.92 -1.52
CA ASP A 310 2.05 27.01 -2.91
C ASP A 310 0.91 26.02 -3.21
N THR A 311 -0.32 26.48 -3.07
CA THR A 311 -1.54 25.69 -3.33
C THR A 311 -1.60 25.17 -4.77
N VAL A 312 -1.03 25.89 -5.74
CA VAL A 312 -1.03 25.50 -7.15
C VAL A 312 -0.03 24.38 -7.39
N ALA A 313 1.15 24.44 -6.78
CA ALA A 313 2.13 23.36 -6.87
C ALA A 313 1.67 22.10 -6.13
N LEU A 314 1.12 22.25 -4.92
CA LEU A 314 0.68 21.13 -4.09
C LEU A 314 -0.58 20.44 -4.65
N GLY A 315 -1.49 21.20 -5.26
CA GLY A 315 -2.73 20.66 -5.85
C GLY A 315 -2.57 20.10 -7.27
N LYS A 316 -1.33 20.05 -7.80
CA LYS A 316 -1.02 19.36 -9.06
C LYS A 316 -0.76 17.88 -8.79
N PRO A 317 -1.17 16.98 -9.70
CA PRO A 317 -0.85 15.56 -9.57
C PRO A 317 0.67 15.33 -9.49
N GLN A 318 1.10 14.58 -8.47
CA GLN A 318 2.49 14.21 -8.26
C GLN A 318 2.67 12.72 -8.56
N TYR A 319 3.40 12.41 -9.62
CA TYR A 319 3.58 11.04 -10.08
C TYR A 319 4.93 10.84 -10.77
N VAL A 320 5.32 9.58 -10.89
CA VAL A 320 6.38 9.11 -11.79
C VAL A 320 5.71 8.63 -13.07
N SER A 321 6.23 9.00 -14.24
CA SER A 321 5.72 8.53 -15.53
C SER A 321 6.76 7.79 -16.35
N VAL A 322 6.29 6.84 -17.16
CA VAL A 322 7.11 6.19 -18.18
C VAL A 322 7.31 7.17 -19.33
N SER A 323 8.55 7.61 -19.53
CA SER A 323 8.86 8.64 -20.53
C SER A 323 8.57 8.11 -21.93
N GLY A 324 7.63 8.76 -22.62
CA GLY A 324 7.21 8.38 -23.98
C GLY A 324 6.43 7.07 -24.05
N ASP A 325 6.02 6.49 -22.91
CA ASP A 325 5.36 5.19 -22.83
C ASP A 325 6.13 4.09 -23.58
N VAL A 326 7.46 4.05 -23.41
CA VAL A 326 8.34 3.03 -24.02
C VAL A 326 9.08 2.19 -22.98
N VAL A 327 9.42 0.98 -23.38
CA VAL A 327 10.42 0.10 -22.77
C VAL A 327 11.57 -0.03 -23.75
N THR A 328 12.78 0.25 -23.31
CA THR A 328 14.00 0.09 -24.10
C THR A 328 14.58 -1.28 -23.83
N VAL A 329 14.75 -2.08 -24.88
CA VAL A 329 15.38 -3.40 -24.83
C VAL A 329 16.72 -3.33 -25.56
N ALA A 330 17.80 -3.66 -24.85
CA ALA A 330 19.14 -3.66 -25.41
C ALA A 330 19.66 -5.10 -25.54
N PRO A 331 19.95 -5.59 -26.75
CA PRO A 331 20.66 -6.85 -26.93
C PRO A 331 22.13 -6.73 -26.48
N MET A 332 22.83 -7.85 -26.34
CA MET A 332 24.29 -7.87 -26.12
C MET A 332 25.06 -7.42 -27.36
N ALA A 333 24.50 -7.62 -28.55
CA ALA A 333 25.05 -7.19 -29.83
C ALA A 333 23.94 -6.55 -30.67
N GLY A 334 24.19 -5.36 -31.20
CA GLY A 334 23.21 -4.57 -31.97
C GLY A 334 22.78 -3.31 -31.24
N ALA A 335 21.82 -2.60 -31.83
CA ALA A 335 21.26 -1.37 -31.27
C ALA A 335 20.15 -1.68 -30.25
N ALA A 336 20.01 -0.82 -29.25
CA ALA A 336 18.83 -0.84 -28.39
C ALA A 336 17.58 -0.45 -29.19
N MET A 337 16.44 -1.03 -28.82
CA MET A 337 15.16 -0.82 -29.48
C MET A 337 14.12 -0.37 -28.46
N ASP A 338 13.33 0.63 -28.82
CA ASP A 338 12.20 1.09 -28.02
C ASP A 338 10.91 0.41 -28.48
N TYR A 339 10.16 -0.10 -27.52
CA TYR A 339 8.84 -0.68 -27.72
C TYR A 339 7.84 0.09 -26.88
N THR A 340 6.73 0.51 -27.48
CA THR A 340 5.67 1.18 -26.72
C THR A 340 5.04 0.22 -25.70
N LEU A 341 4.53 0.75 -24.59
CA LEU A 341 3.77 -0.03 -23.61
C LEU A 341 2.54 -0.71 -24.22
N SER A 342 1.95 -0.12 -25.27
CA SER A 342 0.87 -0.73 -26.04
C SER A 342 1.34 -1.96 -26.84
N GLN A 343 2.50 -1.86 -27.51
CA GLN A 343 3.12 -3.02 -28.17
C GLN A 343 3.49 -4.10 -27.15
N PHE A 344 4.03 -3.72 -25.99
CA PHE A 344 4.32 -4.68 -24.92
C PHE A 344 3.05 -5.38 -24.45
N ALA A 345 1.97 -4.63 -24.19
CA ALA A 345 0.69 -5.18 -23.73
C ALA A 345 0.04 -6.14 -24.74
N THR A 346 0.14 -5.84 -26.04
CA THR A 346 -0.48 -6.64 -27.11
C THR A 346 0.40 -7.78 -27.62
N GLY A 347 1.71 -7.70 -27.42
CA GLY A 347 2.68 -8.69 -27.89
C GLY A 347 3.82 -8.04 -28.65
N MET A 348 4.98 -7.95 -28.02
CA MET A 348 6.22 -7.56 -28.68
C MET A 348 6.98 -8.79 -29.19
N SER A 349 7.63 -8.65 -30.34
CA SER A 349 8.49 -9.68 -30.90
C SER A 349 9.96 -9.30 -30.76
N LEU A 350 10.74 -10.20 -30.18
CA LEU A 350 12.19 -10.17 -30.05
C LEU A 350 12.81 -11.35 -30.82
N THR A 351 12.24 -11.71 -31.98
CA THR A 351 12.69 -12.86 -32.78
C THR A 351 14.21 -12.84 -32.98
N GLY A 352 14.85 -13.96 -32.65
CA GLY A 352 16.30 -14.12 -32.76
C GLY A 352 17.08 -13.68 -31.52
N GLN A 353 16.38 -13.22 -30.48
CA GLN A 353 16.93 -12.99 -29.14
C GLN A 353 16.43 -14.08 -28.17
N THR A 354 17.07 -14.19 -27.02
CA THR A 354 16.60 -14.93 -25.83
C THR A 354 16.90 -14.05 -24.62
N LEU A 355 16.39 -14.39 -23.44
CA LEU A 355 16.77 -13.68 -22.21
C LEU A 355 18.30 -13.66 -22.01
N SER A 356 18.99 -14.72 -22.43
CA SER A 356 20.46 -14.81 -22.35
C SER A 356 21.21 -13.91 -23.34
N THR A 357 20.58 -13.46 -24.43
CA THR A 357 21.21 -12.58 -25.44
C THR A 357 20.88 -11.10 -25.24
N LEU A 358 20.05 -10.78 -24.24
CA LEU A 358 19.76 -9.40 -23.85
C LEU A 358 20.79 -8.91 -22.83
N SER A 359 21.26 -7.67 -22.98
CA SER A 359 22.12 -7.03 -21.99
C SER A 359 21.28 -6.43 -20.87
N HIS A 360 20.30 -5.59 -21.21
CA HIS A 360 19.43 -4.95 -20.23
C HIS A 360 18.08 -4.58 -20.82
N VAL A 361 17.12 -4.39 -19.92
CA VAL A 361 15.81 -3.81 -20.20
C VAL A 361 15.66 -2.61 -19.30
N THR A 362 15.25 -1.47 -19.87
CA THR A 362 15.09 -0.20 -19.15
C THR A 362 13.68 0.34 -19.37
N LEU A 363 13.03 0.77 -18.29
CA LEU A 363 11.91 1.70 -18.31
C LEU A 363 12.47 3.12 -18.15
N PRO A 364 12.44 3.97 -19.18
CA PRO A 364 12.77 5.38 -19.02
C PRO A 364 11.72 6.07 -18.16
N LEU A 365 12.15 6.81 -17.13
CA LEU A 365 11.24 7.39 -16.14
C LEU A 365 11.44 8.90 -15.98
N LYS A 366 10.35 9.62 -15.75
CA LYS A 366 10.30 11.04 -15.36
C LYS A 366 9.45 11.23 -14.11
N ALA A 367 9.68 12.29 -13.36
CA ALA A 367 8.91 12.60 -12.17
C ALA A 367 8.48 14.07 -12.14
N SER A 368 7.24 14.31 -11.70
CA SER A 368 6.79 15.65 -11.28
C SER A 368 7.67 16.19 -10.16
N ALA A 369 7.71 17.52 -10.01
CA ALA A 369 8.69 18.20 -9.14
C ALA A 369 8.65 17.75 -7.68
N LEU A 370 7.49 17.34 -7.16
CA LEU A 370 7.30 16.91 -5.78
C LEU A 370 6.87 15.42 -5.68
N ALA A 371 7.02 14.64 -6.76
CA ALA A 371 6.63 13.23 -6.77
C ALA A 371 7.62 12.31 -6.06
N LEU A 372 8.89 12.70 -6.03
CA LEU A 372 9.95 11.96 -5.36
C LEU A 372 10.73 12.92 -4.45
N PRO A 373 11.14 12.46 -3.26
CA PRO A 373 12.05 13.23 -2.44
C PRO A 373 13.45 13.28 -3.08
N ARG A 374 14.22 14.33 -2.80
CA ARG A 374 15.62 14.54 -3.20
C ARG A 374 16.53 13.40 -2.72
N GLY A 375 16.27 12.87 -1.53
CA GLY A 375 16.96 11.69 -0.98
C GLY A 375 16.62 10.38 -1.70
N GLY A 376 15.57 10.38 -2.51
CA GLY A 376 15.03 9.23 -3.23
C GLY A 376 13.95 8.48 -2.45
N ALA A 377 12.90 8.04 -3.15
CA ALA A 377 11.84 7.22 -2.57
C ALA A 377 12.26 5.76 -2.55
N VAL A 378 11.99 5.08 -1.45
CA VAL A 378 12.29 3.65 -1.28
C VAL A 378 11.08 2.82 -1.71
N VAL A 379 11.26 1.97 -2.71
CA VAL A 379 10.24 1.07 -3.24
C VAL A 379 10.71 -0.37 -3.23
N SER A 380 9.76 -1.28 -3.36
CA SER A 380 9.96 -2.69 -3.68
C SER A 380 9.47 -2.95 -5.10
N LEU A 381 10.21 -3.79 -5.79
CA LEU A 381 9.89 -4.23 -7.15
C LEU A 381 9.62 -5.72 -7.13
N ALA A 382 8.74 -6.16 -8.02
CA ALA A 382 8.62 -7.58 -8.34
C ALA A 382 8.45 -7.81 -9.83
N LEU A 383 8.87 -8.99 -10.26
CA LEU A 383 8.81 -9.45 -11.63
C LEU A 383 8.24 -10.87 -11.65
N GLU A 384 7.38 -11.13 -12.61
CA GLU A 384 6.89 -12.46 -12.96
C GLU A 384 7.01 -12.64 -14.47
N ILE A 385 7.59 -13.77 -14.88
CA ILE A 385 7.74 -14.19 -16.28
C ILE A 385 7.21 -15.60 -16.38
N GLU A 386 6.21 -15.82 -17.24
CA GLU A 386 5.58 -17.12 -17.44
C GLU A 386 5.56 -17.49 -18.93
N ASN A 387 6.17 -18.61 -19.29
CA ASN A 387 6.03 -19.19 -20.62
C ASN A 387 4.60 -19.71 -20.80
N GLN A 388 3.88 -19.12 -21.75
CA GLN A 388 2.46 -19.40 -21.99
C GLN A 388 2.19 -20.80 -22.55
N THR A 389 3.20 -21.45 -23.12
CA THR A 389 3.09 -22.79 -23.70
C THR A 389 3.53 -23.86 -22.70
N THR A 390 4.65 -23.64 -22.02
CA THR A 390 5.28 -24.68 -21.20
C THR A 390 4.93 -24.57 -19.72
N GLY A 391 4.37 -23.43 -19.28
CA GLY A 391 4.11 -23.15 -17.86
C GLY A 391 5.38 -22.93 -17.04
N GLY A 392 6.54 -22.78 -17.69
CA GLY A 392 7.77 -22.35 -17.03
C GLY A 392 7.58 -20.98 -16.39
N LEU A 393 7.94 -20.82 -15.13
CA LEU A 393 7.65 -19.64 -14.33
C LEU A 393 8.92 -19.14 -13.64
N MET A 394 9.20 -17.84 -13.74
CA MET A 394 10.21 -17.15 -12.97
C MET A 394 9.54 -16.00 -12.21
N GLN A 395 9.85 -15.88 -10.93
CA GLN A 395 9.39 -14.79 -10.10
C GLN A 395 10.57 -14.23 -9.31
N GLY A 396 10.59 -12.91 -9.14
CA GLY A 396 11.57 -12.22 -8.32
C GLY A 396 10.93 -11.05 -7.59
N ALA A 397 11.40 -10.78 -6.38
CA ALA A 397 11.06 -9.55 -5.67
C ALA A 397 12.30 -9.00 -4.97
N ILE A 398 12.48 -7.69 -5.04
CA ILE A 398 13.56 -6.96 -4.37
C ILE A 398 12.95 -5.81 -3.56
N ASP A 399 13.40 -5.66 -2.32
CA ASP A 399 13.06 -4.49 -1.51
C ASP A 399 14.12 -3.39 -1.60
N LYS A 400 13.77 -2.21 -1.11
CA LYS A 400 14.68 -1.07 -0.92
C LYS A 400 15.39 -0.56 -2.19
N VAL A 401 14.68 -0.55 -3.31
CA VAL A 401 15.09 0.17 -4.53
C VAL A 401 14.82 1.65 -4.33
N VAL A 402 15.83 2.49 -4.47
CA VAL A 402 15.73 3.94 -4.29
C VAL A 402 15.54 4.60 -5.65
N LEU A 403 14.40 5.26 -5.85
CA LEU A 403 14.09 6.07 -7.02
C LEU A 403 14.37 7.54 -6.71
N LYS A 404 15.27 8.17 -7.46
CA LYS A 404 15.66 9.57 -7.26
C LYS A 404 15.40 10.39 -8.49
N ARG A 405 14.77 11.55 -8.32
CA ARG A 405 14.57 12.54 -9.38
C ARG A 405 15.87 13.32 -9.61
N ASN A 406 16.29 13.38 -10.87
CA ASN A 406 17.42 14.18 -11.35
C ASN A 406 16.98 15.62 -11.62
N THR A 407 17.94 16.53 -11.80
CA THR A 407 17.67 17.96 -12.04
C THR A 407 16.88 18.23 -13.33
N ASP A 408 17.08 17.41 -14.36
CA ASP A 408 16.35 17.43 -15.62
C ASP A 408 14.95 16.78 -15.54
N GLY A 409 14.57 16.25 -14.37
CA GLY A 409 13.30 15.58 -14.11
C GLY A 409 13.25 14.11 -14.51
N THR A 410 14.33 13.54 -15.03
CA THR A 410 14.45 12.08 -15.19
C THR A 410 14.56 11.40 -13.82
N VAL A 411 14.28 10.10 -13.76
CA VAL A 411 14.41 9.32 -12.52
C VAL A 411 15.54 8.30 -12.69
N SER A 412 16.44 8.27 -11.73
CA SER A 412 17.45 7.22 -11.57
C SER A 412 17.00 6.21 -10.50
N ALA A 413 17.41 4.96 -10.65
CA ALA A 413 17.15 3.90 -9.68
C ALA A 413 18.47 3.33 -9.13
N THR A 414 18.52 3.07 -7.83
CA THR A 414 19.66 2.40 -7.18
C THR A 414 19.17 1.33 -6.20
N ILE A 415 19.94 0.26 -5.98
CA ILE A 415 19.66 -0.77 -4.97
C ILE A 415 20.51 -0.46 -3.73
N ARG A 416 19.89 -0.48 -2.54
CA ARG A 416 20.63 -0.35 -1.29
C ARG A 416 21.40 -1.63 -0.96
N SER A 417 22.54 -1.52 -0.29
CA SER A 417 23.35 -2.69 0.08
C SER A 417 22.64 -3.64 1.05
N ASP A 418 21.66 -3.13 1.81
CA ASP A 418 20.83 -3.87 2.76
C ASP A 418 19.49 -4.34 2.16
N SER A 419 19.38 -4.35 0.83
CA SER A 419 18.25 -4.91 0.10
C SER A 419 18.20 -6.44 0.21
N LYS A 420 16.97 -6.96 0.20
CA LYS A 420 16.62 -8.37 0.27
C LYS A 420 15.96 -8.80 -1.04
N VAL A 421 16.42 -9.92 -1.59
CA VAL A 421 15.92 -10.47 -2.85
C VAL A 421 15.34 -11.86 -2.63
N HIS A 422 14.10 -12.07 -3.05
CA HIS A 422 13.48 -13.39 -3.14
C HIS A 422 13.38 -13.81 -4.60
N LEU A 423 13.70 -15.07 -4.88
CA LEU A 423 13.64 -15.64 -6.23
C LEU A 423 12.91 -16.99 -6.20
N TYR A 424 12.16 -17.25 -7.26
CA TYR A 424 11.53 -18.53 -7.53
C TYR A 424 11.60 -18.83 -9.03
N LEU A 425 11.85 -20.09 -9.35
CA LEU A 425 11.91 -20.60 -10.71
C LEU A 425 11.28 -22.00 -10.74
N GLN A 426 10.42 -22.22 -11.73
CA GLN A 426 9.83 -23.50 -12.06
C GLN A 426 10.04 -23.78 -13.54
N THR A 427 10.56 -24.95 -13.87
CA THR A 427 10.69 -25.35 -15.27
C THR A 427 9.40 -25.95 -15.82
N ALA A 428 9.33 -26.06 -17.14
CA ALA A 428 8.29 -26.82 -17.85
C ALA A 428 8.09 -28.26 -17.33
N SER A 429 9.14 -28.88 -16.79
CA SER A 429 9.08 -30.24 -16.22
C SER A 429 8.69 -30.26 -14.74
N GLY A 430 8.31 -29.12 -14.16
CA GLY A 430 7.88 -29.00 -12.76
C GLY A 430 9.00 -28.94 -11.72
N ILE A 431 10.27 -28.80 -12.13
CA ILE A 431 11.38 -28.67 -11.18
C ILE A 431 11.35 -27.25 -10.61
N GLN A 432 11.31 -27.14 -9.29
CA GLN A 432 11.22 -25.87 -8.56
C GLN A 432 12.53 -25.55 -7.85
N ILE A 433 12.97 -24.29 -7.93
CA ILE A 433 14.14 -23.73 -7.26
C ILE A 433 13.78 -22.35 -6.76
N GLY A 434 14.34 -21.95 -5.63
CA GLY A 434 14.15 -20.59 -5.13
C GLY A 434 14.89 -20.37 -3.82
N THR A 435 14.79 -19.14 -3.33
CA THR A 435 15.39 -18.73 -2.06
C THR A 435 14.63 -19.31 -0.85
N GLY A 436 13.41 -19.83 -1.06
CA GLY A 436 12.50 -20.20 0.00
C GLY A 436 12.07 -18.98 0.81
N THR A 437 11.83 -19.17 2.11
CA THR A 437 11.43 -18.08 3.03
C THR A 437 12.58 -17.15 3.39
N THR A 438 13.82 -17.54 3.13
CA THR A 438 15.02 -16.74 3.47
C THR A 438 15.47 -15.95 2.24
N PRO A 439 15.47 -14.61 2.27
CA PRO A 439 15.95 -13.81 1.14
C PRO A 439 17.46 -13.91 0.97
N LEU A 440 17.93 -13.54 -0.22
CA LEU A 440 19.31 -13.17 -0.47
C LEU A 440 19.58 -11.78 0.08
N GLU A 441 20.68 -11.63 0.80
CA GLU A 441 21.14 -10.37 1.37
C GLU A 441 22.48 -9.97 0.75
N GLY A 442 22.82 -8.67 0.82
CA GLY A 442 24.09 -8.18 0.27
C GLY A 442 24.15 -8.19 -1.26
N VAL A 443 23.00 -8.24 -1.93
CA VAL A 443 22.85 -8.23 -3.39
C VAL A 443 23.05 -6.81 -3.94
N GLY A 444 24.10 -6.11 -3.49
CA GLY A 444 24.35 -4.70 -3.81
C GLY A 444 24.36 -4.37 -5.31
N THR A 445 24.72 -3.14 -5.64
CA THR A 445 24.63 -2.45 -6.94
C THR A 445 24.80 -3.20 -8.28
N PRO A 446 25.45 -4.37 -8.46
CA PRO A 446 25.48 -5.06 -9.74
C PRO A 446 24.14 -5.25 -10.48
N LEU A 447 22.98 -5.46 -9.84
CA LEU A 447 21.77 -5.89 -10.59
C LEU A 447 21.08 -4.79 -11.42
N LEU A 448 21.22 -3.52 -11.07
CA LEU A 448 20.67 -2.43 -11.89
C LEU A 448 21.70 -1.95 -12.90
N THR A 449 21.23 -1.64 -14.11
CA THR A 449 21.97 -0.68 -14.92
C THR A 449 21.70 0.68 -14.28
N ASN A 450 22.72 1.30 -13.67
CA ASN A 450 22.65 2.67 -13.15
C ASN A 450 22.57 3.66 -14.33
N GLY A 451 21.52 3.57 -15.13
CA GLY A 451 21.24 4.52 -16.19
C GLY A 451 20.94 5.88 -15.58
N ALA A 452 21.45 6.94 -16.20
CA ALA A 452 21.09 8.31 -15.87
C ALA A 452 19.60 8.64 -16.17
N SER A 453 18.81 7.69 -16.68
CA SER A 453 17.52 7.95 -17.30
C SER A 453 16.52 6.78 -17.20
N GLY A 454 16.37 6.14 -16.04
CA GLY A 454 15.28 5.17 -15.84
C GLY A 454 15.54 4.08 -14.80
N LEU A 455 14.64 3.10 -14.78
CA LEU A 455 14.75 1.85 -14.03
C LEU A 455 15.18 0.74 -15.00
N GLY A 456 16.43 0.27 -14.91
CA GLY A 456 16.95 -0.77 -15.78
C GLY A 456 17.54 -1.97 -15.04
N ILE A 457 17.33 -3.17 -15.58
CA ILE A 457 17.83 -4.43 -15.03
C ILE A 457 18.91 -4.99 -15.95
N ASP A 458 20.08 -5.26 -15.39
CA ASP A 458 21.19 -5.94 -16.08
C ASP A 458 20.97 -7.45 -16.01
N LEU A 459 20.57 -8.02 -17.15
CA LEU A 459 20.17 -9.43 -17.22
C LEU A 459 21.37 -10.38 -17.12
N GLN A 460 22.56 -9.93 -17.52
CA GLN A 460 23.79 -10.73 -17.43
C GLN A 460 24.24 -10.84 -15.98
N LYS A 461 24.24 -9.73 -15.25
CA LYS A 461 24.58 -9.75 -13.83
C LYS A 461 23.52 -10.47 -12.98
N LEU A 462 22.25 -10.39 -13.37
CA LEU A 462 21.20 -11.19 -12.76
C LEU A 462 21.46 -12.69 -12.94
N ALA A 463 21.74 -13.12 -14.16
CA ALA A 463 22.08 -14.51 -14.46
C ALA A 463 23.32 -14.98 -13.68
N ASP A 464 24.40 -14.18 -13.69
CA ASP A 464 25.63 -14.46 -12.95
C ASP A 464 25.39 -14.58 -11.43
N GLY A 465 24.55 -13.71 -10.88
CA GLY A 465 24.11 -13.78 -9.49
C GLY A 465 23.37 -15.08 -9.19
N MET A 466 22.43 -15.48 -10.06
CA MET A 466 21.71 -16.75 -9.93
C MET A 466 22.64 -17.96 -10.00
N TYR A 467 23.61 -17.96 -10.93
CA TYR A 467 24.59 -19.05 -11.05
C TYR A 467 25.46 -19.20 -9.80
N LYS A 468 25.89 -18.09 -9.21
CA LYS A 468 26.68 -18.10 -7.96
C LYS A 468 25.86 -18.60 -6.79
N GLN A 469 24.57 -18.25 -6.73
CA GLN A 469 23.70 -18.60 -5.61
C GLN A 469 23.20 -20.05 -5.68
N PHE A 470 23.01 -20.59 -6.88
CA PHE A 470 22.52 -21.94 -7.12
C PHE A 470 23.50 -22.73 -8.00
N PRO A 471 24.73 -23.01 -7.50
CA PRO A 471 25.79 -23.61 -8.32
C PRO A 471 25.41 -24.99 -8.88
N ASP A 472 24.67 -25.77 -8.09
CA ASP A 472 24.21 -27.11 -8.46
C ASP A 472 23.10 -27.09 -9.52
N ASN A 473 22.50 -25.92 -9.79
CA ASN A 473 21.37 -25.76 -10.69
C ASN A 473 21.68 -24.88 -11.90
N THR A 474 22.95 -24.54 -12.14
CA THR A 474 23.39 -23.69 -13.25
C THR A 474 22.89 -24.19 -14.62
N SER A 475 22.90 -25.49 -14.88
CA SER A 475 22.35 -26.09 -16.11
C SER A 475 20.85 -25.84 -16.27
N LEU A 476 20.09 -25.89 -15.16
CA LEU A 476 18.65 -25.63 -15.18
C LEU A 476 18.36 -24.16 -15.44
N ILE A 477 19.08 -23.28 -14.75
CA ILE A 477 18.96 -21.82 -14.92
C ILE A 477 19.26 -21.45 -16.37
N LYS A 478 20.34 -21.99 -16.95
CA LYS A 478 20.67 -21.79 -18.38
C LYS A 478 19.52 -22.21 -19.28
N LYS A 479 18.94 -23.39 -19.05
CA LYS A 479 17.82 -23.90 -19.84
C LYS A 479 16.64 -22.93 -19.86
N VAL A 480 16.26 -22.39 -18.70
CA VAL A 480 15.17 -21.40 -18.59
C VAL A 480 15.54 -20.08 -19.27
N LEU A 481 16.77 -19.59 -19.12
CA LEU A 481 17.20 -18.33 -19.75
C LEU A 481 17.36 -18.42 -21.27
N THR A 482 17.50 -19.63 -21.81
CA THR A 482 17.56 -19.88 -23.27
C THR A 482 16.23 -20.35 -23.86
N GLU A 483 15.19 -20.49 -23.02
CA GLU A 483 13.89 -20.95 -23.47
C GLU A 483 13.27 -19.95 -24.45
N GLN A 484 12.65 -20.47 -25.52
CA GLN A 484 11.98 -19.68 -26.56
C GLN A 484 10.47 -19.86 -26.47
N GLY A 485 9.75 -18.94 -27.10
CA GLY A 485 8.29 -18.93 -27.11
C GLY A 485 7.71 -17.60 -26.65
N THR A 486 6.43 -17.61 -26.33
CA THR A 486 5.70 -16.42 -25.85
C THR A 486 5.65 -16.43 -24.33
N PHE A 487 6.13 -15.37 -23.72
CA PHE A 487 6.19 -15.17 -22.28
C PHE A 487 5.27 -14.03 -21.86
N ALA A 488 4.41 -14.28 -20.89
CA ALA A 488 3.74 -13.23 -20.16
C ALA A 488 4.71 -12.64 -19.14
N MET A 489 4.88 -11.33 -19.18
CA MET A 489 5.74 -10.59 -18.27
C MET A 489 4.91 -9.60 -17.48
N LYS A 490 5.20 -9.50 -16.18
CA LYS A 490 4.52 -8.58 -15.27
C LYS A 490 5.55 -7.99 -14.31
N VAL A 491 5.68 -6.67 -14.34
CA VAL A 491 6.52 -5.90 -13.42
C VAL A 491 5.62 -5.12 -12.48
N ILE A 492 5.89 -5.20 -11.17
CA ILE A 492 5.16 -4.48 -10.12
C ILE A 492 6.11 -3.50 -9.42
N VAL A 493 5.63 -2.27 -9.22
CA VAL A 493 6.25 -1.25 -8.36
C VAL A 493 5.27 -0.94 -7.23
N ASN A 494 5.70 -1.07 -5.97
CA ASN A 494 4.84 -0.71 -4.83
C ASN A 494 5.03 0.75 -4.38
N GLU A 495 4.08 1.23 -3.57
CA GLU A 495 4.14 2.50 -2.83
C GLU A 495 4.44 3.76 -3.67
N MET A 496 4.16 3.72 -4.97
CA MET A 496 4.38 4.83 -5.89
C MET A 496 3.25 4.95 -6.92
N ASP A 497 2.87 6.19 -7.23
CA ASP A 497 1.97 6.49 -8.34
C ASP A 497 2.76 6.55 -9.66
N PHE A 498 2.71 5.44 -10.40
CA PHE A 498 3.31 5.29 -11.73
C PHE A 498 2.24 5.47 -12.81
N ARG A 499 2.53 6.31 -13.79
CA ARG A 499 1.57 6.73 -14.82
C ARG A 499 2.15 6.62 -16.23
N HIS A 500 1.24 6.66 -17.20
CA HIS A 500 1.58 6.91 -18.59
C HIS A 500 2.14 8.32 -18.80
N ALA A 501 2.75 8.56 -19.95
CA ALA A 501 3.31 9.87 -20.30
C ALA A 501 2.24 10.99 -20.33
N ASP A 502 0.98 10.63 -20.63
CA ASP A 502 -0.17 11.54 -20.65
C ASP A 502 -0.75 11.84 -19.24
N GLY A 503 -0.22 11.21 -18.19
CA GLY A 503 -0.66 11.38 -16.81
C GLY A 503 -1.84 10.48 -16.39
N SER A 504 -2.28 9.55 -17.26
CA SER A 504 -3.24 8.51 -16.89
C SER A 504 -2.58 7.40 -16.05
N ARG A 505 -3.31 6.84 -15.07
CA ARG A 505 -2.78 5.80 -14.18
C ARG A 505 -2.55 4.50 -14.92
N LEU A 506 -1.40 3.86 -14.65
CA LEU A 506 -1.15 2.48 -15.07
C LEU A 506 -2.03 1.52 -14.24
N GLY A 507 -2.21 0.30 -14.76
CA GLY A 507 -2.96 -0.75 -14.06
C GLY A 507 -2.31 -1.15 -12.74
N VAL A 508 -3.06 -1.85 -11.88
CA VAL A 508 -2.53 -2.42 -10.63
C VAL A 508 -2.40 -3.93 -10.75
N GLY A 509 -1.49 -4.51 -9.98
CA GLY A 509 -1.26 -5.95 -9.97
C GLY A 509 -0.52 -6.42 -8.73
N LYS A 510 -0.26 -7.73 -8.71
CA LYS A 510 0.48 -8.39 -7.63
C LYS A 510 1.39 -9.46 -8.21
N VAL A 511 2.53 -9.64 -7.55
CA VAL A 511 3.40 -10.81 -7.70
C VAL A 511 3.64 -11.38 -6.31
N ALA A 512 3.47 -12.69 -6.20
CA ALA A 512 3.70 -13.45 -4.99
C ALA A 512 4.78 -14.49 -5.29
N VAL A 513 6.00 -14.22 -4.84
CA VAL A 513 7.15 -15.11 -5.03
C VAL A 513 6.90 -16.38 -4.23
N LYS A 514 6.78 -17.52 -4.93
CA LYS A 514 6.48 -18.82 -4.32
C LYS A 514 7.67 -19.40 -3.54
N VAL A 515 7.36 -20.32 -2.62
CA VAL A 515 8.35 -21.16 -1.94
C VAL A 515 8.39 -22.54 -2.63
N PRO A 516 9.56 -23.04 -3.05
CA PRO A 516 9.66 -24.38 -3.65
C PRO A 516 9.09 -25.47 -2.73
N GLY A 517 8.23 -26.34 -3.28
CA GLY A 517 7.61 -27.45 -2.56
C GLY A 517 6.56 -27.07 -1.52
N SER A 518 6.06 -25.83 -1.54
CA SER A 518 5.08 -25.31 -0.57
C SER A 518 4.09 -24.34 -1.22
N ASP A 519 2.89 -24.24 -0.66
CA ASP A 519 1.90 -23.21 -1.01
C ASP A 519 2.21 -21.84 -0.35
N ALA A 520 3.28 -21.78 0.44
CA ALA A 520 3.73 -20.54 1.07
C ALA A 520 4.24 -19.50 0.06
N VAL A 521 4.12 -18.23 0.43
CA VAL A 521 4.62 -17.07 -0.32
C VAL A 521 5.82 -16.49 0.41
N ALA A 522 6.96 -16.43 -0.26
CA ALA A 522 8.21 -15.86 0.26
C ALA A 522 8.14 -14.34 0.39
N LYS A 523 7.60 -13.66 -0.64
CA LYS A 523 7.37 -12.22 -0.66
C LYS A 523 6.21 -11.88 -1.58
N LYS A 524 5.31 -11.04 -1.10
CA LYS A 524 4.24 -10.45 -1.90
C LYS A 524 4.55 -8.98 -2.14
N VAL A 525 4.45 -8.55 -3.40
CA VAL A 525 4.52 -7.15 -3.81
C VAL A 525 3.25 -6.83 -4.58
N SER A 526 2.58 -5.76 -4.20
CA SER A 526 1.35 -5.26 -4.83
C SER A 526 1.49 -3.77 -5.07
N GLY A 527 0.97 -3.29 -6.18
CA GLY A 527 1.14 -1.90 -6.60
C GLY A 527 0.84 -1.72 -8.07
N ILE A 528 1.47 -0.73 -8.69
CA ILE A 528 1.33 -0.46 -10.12
C ILE A 528 1.99 -1.57 -10.93
N ALA A 529 1.31 -2.03 -11.97
CA ALA A 529 1.71 -3.12 -12.82
C ALA A 529 1.92 -2.67 -14.27
N VAL A 530 3.04 -3.09 -14.85
CA VAL A 530 3.28 -3.06 -16.30
C VAL A 530 3.33 -4.51 -16.76
N SER A 531 2.36 -4.91 -17.58
CA SER A 531 2.20 -6.30 -18.04
C SER A 531 2.14 -6.38 -19.55
N GLY A 532 2.63 -7.48 -20.10
CA GLY A 532 2.68 -7.67 -21.54
C GLY A 532 3.10 -9.07 -21.97
N LEU A 533 3.19 -9.26 -23.28
CA LEU A 533 3.62 -10.50 -23.91
C LEU A 533 4.89 -10.24 -24.72
N VAL A 534 5.87 -11.12 -24.57
CA VAL A 534 7.14 -11.08 -25.33
C VAL A 534 7.34 -12.41 -26.02
N THR A 535 7.53 -12.39 -27.34
CA THR A 535 7.88 -13.59 -28.11
C THR A 535 9.36 -13.55 -28.45
N PHE A 536 10.13 -14.52 -27.95
CA PHE A 536 11.54 -14.72 -28.25
C PHE A 536 11.74 -15.72 -29.39
#